data_AF-A0A939S8J0-F1
#
_entry.id   AF-A0A939S8J0-F1
#
_cell.length_a   1.000
_cell.length_b   1.000
_cell.length_c   1.000
_cell.angle_alpha   90.00
_cell.angle_beta   90.00
_cell.angle_gamma   90.00
#
_symmetry.space_group_name_H-M   'P 1'
#
loop_
_entity.id
_entity.type
_entity.pdbx_description
1 polymer ?
#
loop_
_entity_poly.entity_id
_entity_poly.type
_entity_poly.pdbx_seq_one_letter_code
_entity_poly.pdbx_strand_id
1 'polypeptide(L)'
;MLGLASGYTEGTYHLGNVLFGLGALYLLHFGGIAPRGKFTIAVECVLFVVYAGYFVIYFDLWARMPKVGFRDLAAVTLVFAGYLFLVCSEIVLALSGVLTKWRGEKWAKEMDYVYLMLAAVGLLVSINRLDIVENKPNIPDFYGPFMIATALAVRAVKTRAEIGEWNKDRRGNGD
;
A
#
# COMPACT_ATOMS: atom_id res chain seq x y z
N MET A 1 2.98 33.79 -20.32
CA MET A 1 2.38 33.67 -18.98
C MET A 1 1.64 32.34 -18.73
N LEU A 2 1.57 31.40 -19.67
CA LEU A 2 0.89 30.10 -19.49
C LEU A 2 1.76 29.00 -18.82
N GLY A 3 3.08 29.16 -18.74
CA GLY A 3 3.99 28.14 -18.16
C GLY A 3 4.18 28.21 -16.64
N LEU A 4 3.78 29.29 -15.98
CA LEU A 4 3.90 29.43 -14.51
C LEU A 4 2.70 28.85 -13.77
N ALA A 5 1.53 28.78 -14.42
CA ALA A 5 0.32 28.20 -13.83
C ALA A 5 0.37 26.66 -13.81
N SER A 6 0.95 26.00 -14.83
CA SER A 6 1.02 24.54 -14.89
C SER A 6 1.92 23.96 -13.79
N GLY A 7 3.07 24.59 -13.53
CA GLY A 7 4.00 24.17 -12.48
C GLY A 7 3.44 24.34 -11.06
N TYR A 8 2.57 25.33 -10.83
CA TYR A 8 1.91 25.54 -9.54
C TYR A 8 0.85 24.47 -9.26
N THR A 9 0.09 24.07 -10.29
CA THR A 9 -0.83 22.94 -10.20
C THR A 9 -0.09 21.62 -9.99
N GLU A 10 0.96 21.32 -10.76
CA GLU A 10 1.75 20.09 -10.59
C GLU A 10 2.35 19.97 -9.18
N GLY A 11 3.00 21.02 -8.69
CA GLY A 11 3.61 21.04 -7.35
C GLY A 11 2.59 20.90 -6.21
N THR A 12 1.39 21.47 -6.34
CA THR A 12 0.35 21.40 -5.30
C THR A 12 -0.30 20.02 -5.22
N TYR A 13 -0.47 19.31 -6.34
CA TYR A 13 -0.96 17.92 -6.33
C TYR A 13 0.06 16.96 -5.71
N HIS A 14 1.35 17.12 -6.00
CA HIS A 14 2.41 16.28 -5.41
C HIS A 14 2.56 16.53 -3.90
N LEU A 15 2.55 17.81 -3.50
CA LEU A 15 2.60 18.18 -2.09
C LEU A 15 1.35 17.69 -1.34
N GLY A 16 0.16 17.79 -1.96
CA GLY A 16 -1.08 17.26 -1.41
C GLY A 16 -1.04 15.74 -1.19
N ASN A 17 -0.49 14.99 -2.14
CA ASN A 17 -0.32 13.53 -2.01
C ASN A 17 0.63 13.15 -0.87
N VAL A 18 1.78 13.83 -0.79
CA VAL A 18 2.78 13.58 0.25
C VAL A 18 2.24 14.01 1.61
N LEU A 19 1.59 15.17 1.71
CA LEU A 19 1.02 15.67 2.96
C LEU A 19 -0.21 14.86 3.41
N PHE A 20 -1.06 14.40 2.49
CA PHE A 20 -2.19 13.54 2.82
C PHE A 20 -1.70 12.15 3.24
N GLY A 21 -0.75 11.57 2.51
CA GLY A 21 -0.12 10.30 2.87
C GLY A 21 0.61 10.37 4.22
N LEU A 22 1.39 11.43 4.46
CA LEU A 22 2.07 11.68 5.74
C LEU A 22 1.09 12.01 6.87
N GLY A 23 0.03 12.76 6.59
CA GLY A 23 -1.03 13.09 7.54
C GLY A 23 -1.82 11.84 7.96
N ALA A 24 -2.12 10.97 7.01
CA ALA A 24 -2.72 9.67 7.28
C ALA A 24 -1.74 8.75 8.04
N LEU A 25 -0.45 8.75 7.68
CA LEU A 25 0.61 8.06 8.44
C LEU A 25 0.67 8.54 9.90
N TYR A 26 0.63 9.86 10.09
CA TYR A 26 0.70 10.51 11.39
C TYR A 26 -0.52 10.16 12.26
N LEU A 27 -1.73 10.23 11.69
CA LEU A 27 -2.97 9.86 12.37
C LEU A 27 -3.01 8.36 12.74
N LEU A 28 -2.52 7.49 11.86
CA LEU A 28 -2.44 6.06 12.10
C LEU A 28 -1.41 5.69 13.17
N HIS A 29 -0.22 6.32 13.15
CA HIS A 29 0.89 6.02 14.05
C HIS A 29 0.75 6.67 15.44
N PHE A 30 0.40 7.95 15.53
CA PHE A 30 0.25 8.65 16.82
C PHE A 30 -1.12 8.38 17.48
N GLY A 31 -2.14 7.98 16.72
CA GLY A 31 -3.37 7.45 17.28
C GLY A 31 -3.25 6.01 17.83
N GLY A 32 -2.11 5.33 17.60
CA GLY A 32 -1.89 3.91 17.89
C GLY A 32 -1.25 3.60 19.24
N ILE A 33 -0.94 4.62 20.05
CA ILE A 33 -0.40 4.46 21.40
C ILE A 33 -1.51 4.24 22.45
N ALA A 34 -2.79 4.37 22.08
CA ALA A 34 -3.93 4.17 22.98
C ALA A 34 -4.65 2.83 22.73
N PRO A 35 -5.18 2.15 23.77
CA PRO A 35 -5.88 0.87 23.63
C PRO A 35 -7.09 1.01 22.69
N ARG A 36 -7.05 0.31 21.54
CA ARG A 36 -7.96 0.53 20.40
C ARG A 36 -9.20 -0.37 20.46
N GLY A 37 -10.38 0.26 20.55
CA GLY A 37 -11.69 -0.41 20.43
C GLY A 37 -12.18 -0.55 18.99
N LYS A 38 -13.29 -1.28 18.77
CA LYS A 38 -13.89 -1.53 17.43
C LYS A 38 -14.11 -0.26 16.58
N PHE A 39 -14.31 0.89 17.24
CA PHE A 39 -14.47 2.19 16.60
C PHE A 39 -13.24 2.64 15.80
N THR A 40 -12.04 2.36 16.29
CA THR A 40 -10.79 2.77 15.61
C THR A 40 -10.54 2.00 14.31
N ILE A 41 -10.82 0.70 14.28
CA ILE A 41 -10.71 -0.12 13.06
C ILE A 41 -11.67 0.38 11.97
N ALA A 42 -12.91 0.74 12.34
CA ALA A 42 -13.88 1.27 11.39
C ALA A 42 -13.39 2.59 10.74
N VAL A 43 -12.80 3.48 11.54
CA VAL A 43 -12.21 4.73 11.04
C VAL A 43 -11.03 4.44 10.10
N GLU A 44 -10.16 3.49 10.44
CA GLU A 44 -9.03 3.11 9.58
C GLU A 44 -9.47 2.51 8.25
N CYS A 45 -10.49 1.66 8.26
CA CYS A 45 -11.11 1.14 7.03
C CYS A 45 -11.72 2.25 6.17
N VAL A 46 -12.42 3.21 6.79
CA VAL A 46 -12.97 4.37 6.08
C VAL A 46 -11.86 5.22 5.48
N LEU A 47 -10.81 5.51 6.25
CA LEU A 47 -9.64 6.25 5.77
C LEU A 47 -8.97 5.52 4.61
N PHE A 48 -8.89 4.19 4.65
CA PHE A 48 -8.37 3.38 3.55
C PHE A 48 -9.23 3.50 2.30
N VAL A 49 -10.55 3.40 2.42
CA VAL A 49 -11.46 3.55 1.27
C VAL A 49 -11.36 4.95 0.68
N VAL A 50 -11.29 5.98 1.52
CA VAL A 50 -11.10 7.38 1.09
C VAL A 50 -9.75 7.55 0.40
N TYR A 51 -8.67 7.00 0.97
CA TYR A 51 -7.34 7.05 0.37
C TYR A 51 -7.30 6.27 -0.95
N ALA A 52 -7.88 5.09 -1.03
CA ALA A 52 -7.97 4.30 -2.25
C ALA A 52 -8.77 5.03 -3.35
N GLY A 53 -9.89 5.66 -2.98
CA GLY A 53 -10.68 6.48 -3.90
C GLY A 53 -9.91 7.70 -4.41
N TYR A 54 -9.23 8.41 -3.49
CA TYR A 54 -8.34 9.53 -3.84
C TYR A 54 -7.20 9.07 -4.75
N PHE A 55 -6.61 7.91 -4.46
CA PHE A 55 -5.55 7.28 -5.25
C PHE A 55 -6.05 6.98 -6.67
N VAL A 56 -7.23 6.37 -6.85
CA VAL A 56 -7.82 6.11 -8.17
C VAL A 56 -8.02 7.39 -8.98
N ILE A 57 -8.57 8.43 -8.36
CA ILE A 57 -8.75 9.75 -9.00
C ILE A 57 -7.39 10.34 -9.39
N TYR A 58 -6.40 10.23 -8.51
CA TYR A 58 -5.05 10.70 -8.74
C TYR A 58 -4.36 9.96 -9.91
N PHE A 59 -4.58 8.64 -10.05
CA PHE A 59 -4.08 7.87 -11.21
C PHE A 59 -4.72 8.28 -12.52
N ASP A 60 -6.02 8.50 -12.54
CA ASP A 60 -6.71 8.95 -13.75
C ASP A 60 -6.19 10.32 -14.21
N LEU A 61 -5.89 11.21 -13.27
CA LEU A 61 -5.22 12.49 -13.55
C LEU A 61 -3.78 12.29 -14.07
N TRP A 62 -3.00 11.41 -13.46
CA TRP A 62 -1.63 11.11 -13.87
C TRP A 62 -1.54 10.43 -15.25
N ALA A 63 -2.48 9.54 -15.57
CA ALA A 63 -2.57 8.90 -16.87
C ALA A 63 -2.79 9.92 -18.01
N ARG A 64 -3.29 11.12 -17.68
CA ARG A 64 -3.51 12.23 -18.63
C ARG A 64 -2.32 13.20 -18.69
N MET A 65 -1.32 13.07 -17.81
CA MET A 65 -0.13 13.92 -17.84
C MET A 65 0.88 13.42 -18.87
N PRO A 66 1.48 14.31 -19.69
CA PRO A 66 2.37 13.89 -20.77
C PRO A 66 3.73 13.39 -20.30
N LYS A 67 4.21 13.84 -19.12
CA LYS A 67 5.49 13.41 -18.53
C LYS A 67 5.40 13.43 -17.01
N VAL A 68 6.02 12.45 -16.38
CA VAL A 68 6.13 12.33 -14.92
C VAL A 68 7.61 12.24 -14.56
N GLY A 69 8.05 13.03 -13.58
CA GLY A 69 9.41 12.98 -13.07
C GLY A 69 9.68 11.71 -12.26
N PHE A 70 10.88 11.12 -12.41
CA PHE A 70 11.29 9.96 -11.61
C PHE A 70 11.16 10.21 -10.10
N ARG A 71 11.56 11.40 -9.63
CA ARG A 71 11.49 11.78 -8.22
C ARG A 71 10.06 11.72 -7.69
N ASP A 72 9.11 12.22 -8.47
CA ASP A 72 7.71 12.30 -8.06
C ASP A 72 7.07 10.91 -8.08
N LEU A 73 7.36 10.09 -9.10
CA LEU A 73 6.93 8.69 -9.15
C LEU A 73 7.50 7.88 -7.98
N ALA A 74 8.80 8.04 -7.68
CA ALA A 74 9.44 7.37 -6.55
C ALA A 74 8.85 7.80 -5.21
N ALA A 75 8.66 9.10 -4.98
CA ALA A 75 8.08 9.63 -3.75
C ALA A 75 6.65 9.13 -3.52
N VAL A 76 5.80 9.20 -4.54
CA VAL A 76 4.41 8.72 -4.45
C VAL A 76 4.37 7.21 -4.22
N THR A 77 5.23 6.44 -4.90
CA THR A 77 5.32 4.99 -4.71
C THR A 77 5.75 4.62 -3.28
N LEU A 78 6.70 5.34 -2.69
CA LEU A 78 7.12 5.12 -1.30
C LEU A 78 6.03 5.48 -0.29
N VAL A 79 5.36 6.62 -0.47
CA VAL A 79 4.23 7.03 0.38
C VAL A 79 3.10 6.01 0.31
N PHE A 80 2.78 5.54 -0.89
CA PHE A 80 1.82 4.47 -1.10
C PHE A 80 2.21 3.18 -0.38
N ALA A 81 3.46 2.73 -0.51
CA ALA A 81 3.95 1.53 0.16
C ALA A 81 3.82 1.63 1.68
N GLY A 82 4.23 2.77 2.25
CA GLY A 82 4.16 3.02 3.69
C GLY A 82 2.72 3.05 4.21
N TYR A 83 1.82 3.72 3.48
CA TYR A 83 0.40 3.75 3.83
C TYR A 83 -0.25 2.37 3.76
N LEU A 84 0.03 1.62 2.68
CA LEU A 84 -0.50 0.27 2.49
C LEU A 84 0.00 -0.67 3.59
N PHE A 85 1.28 -0.58 3.97
CA PHE A 85 1.83 -1.35 5.08
C PHE A 85 1.09 -1.09 6.39
N LEU A 86 0.80 0.18 6.73
CA LEU A 86 0.10 0.51 7.97
C LEU A 86 -1.32 -0.05 7.96
N VAL A 87 -2.11 0.25 6.93
CA VAL A 87 -3.50 -0.20 6.87
C VAL A 87 -3.59 -1.71 6.85
N CYS A 88 -2.80 -2.38 6.00
CA CYS A 88 -2.81 -3.83 5.94
C CYS A 88 -2.38 -4.45 7.28
N SER A 89 -1.43 -3.83 7.99
CA SER A 89 -1.05 -4.31 9.32
C SER A 89 -2.20 -4.26 10.32
N GLU A 90 -2.93 -3.14 10.39
CA GLU A 90 -4.03 -2.98 11.34
C GLU A 90 -5.21 -3.89 10.99
N ILE A 91 -5.54 -4.02 9.70
CA ILE A 91 -6.57 -4.96 9.22
C ILE A 91 -6.19 -6.41 9.57
N VAL A 92 -4.96 -6.82 9.25
CA VAL A 92 -4.49 -8.19 9.53
C VAL A 92 -4.43 -8.44 11.04
N LEU A 93 -4.00 -7.48 11.84
CA LEU A 93 -4.02 -7.57 13.29
C LEU A 93 -5.44 -7.75 13.82
N ALA A 94 -6.41 -6.96 13.34
CA ALA A 94 -7.81 -7.07 13.72
C ALA A 94 -8.44 -8.42 13.31
N LEU A 95 -8.04 -8.95 12.16
CA LEU A 95 -8.51 -10.22 11.63
C LEU A 95 -7.71 -11.43 12.13
N SER A 96 -6.59 -11.23 12.83
CA SER A 96 -5.67 -12.29 13.25
C SER A 96 -6.37 -13.43 13.97
N GLY A 97 -7.28 -13.13 14.91
CA GLY A 97 -8.06 -14.16 15.62
C GLY A 97 -9.01 -14.95 14.70
N VAL A 98 -9.59 -14.32 13.68
CA VAL A 98 -10.44 -15.00 12.69
C VAL A 98 -9.58 -15.85 11.74
N LEU A 99 -8.45 -15.29 11.28
CA LEU A 99 -7.47 -15.97 10.43
C LEU A 99 -6.90 -17.21 11.12
N THR A 100 -6.51 -17.10 12.39
CA THR A 100 -6.02 -18.23 13.20
C THR A 100 -7.12 -19.26 13.41
N LYS A 101 -8.39 -18.86 13.58
CA LYS A 101 -9.52 -19.81 13.67
C LYS A 101 -9.79 -20.55 12.35
N TRP A 102 -9.66 -19.87 11.21
CA TRP A 102 -9.96 -20.44 9.89
C TRP A 102 -8.82 -21.28 9.31
N ARG A 103 -7.58 -20.83 9.47
CA ARG A 103 -6.40 -21.39 8.80
C ARG A 103 -5.32 -21.88 9.78
N GLY A 104 -5.55 -21.76 11.08
CA GLY A 104 -4.54 -22.05 12.11
C GLY A 104 -3.36 -21.09 12.03
N GLU A 105 -2.22 -21.45 12.61
CA GLU A 105 -1.02 -20.59 12.63
C GLU A 105 -0.33 -20.43 11.26
N LYS A 106 -0.84 -21.10 10.23
CA LYS A 106 -0.23 -21.17 8.89
C LYS A 106 -0.50 -19.94 8.02
N TRP A 107 -1.52 -19.13 8.33
CA TRP A 107 -1.90 -17.99 7.49
C TRP A 107 -0.76 -16.98 7.29
N ALA A 108 0.09 -16.78 8.31
CA ALA A 108 1.23 -15.87 8.21
C ALA A 108 2.25 -16.36 7.16
N LYS A 109 2.43 -17.68 7.03
CA LYS A 109 3.28 -18.27 5.97
C LYS A 109 2.62 -18.17 4.59
N GLU A 110 1.30 -18.34 4.52
CA GLU A 110 0.56 -18.22 3.25
C GLU A 110 0.65 -16.82 2.62
N MET A 111 0.94 -15.77 3.42
CA MET A 111 1.19 -14.43 2.91
C MET A 111 2.41 -14.35 1.96
N ASP A 112 3.37 -15.27 2.04
CA ASP A 112 4.48 -15.31 1.07
C ASP A 112 3.99 -15.57 -0.35
N TYR A 113 2.93 -16.36 -0.52
CA TYR A 113 2.37 -16.63 -1.85
C TYR A 113 1.83 -15.35 -2.48
N VAL A 114 1.15 -14.51 -1.68
CA VAL A 114 0.62 -13.23 -2.14
C VAL A 114 1.75 -12.27 -2.50
N TYR A 115 2.77 -12.17 -1.65
CA TYR A 115 3.98 -11.38 -1.93
C TYR A 115 4.65 -11.82 -3.25
N LEU A 116 4.91 -13.12 -3.41
CA LEU A 116 5.59 -13.66 -4.59
C LEU A 116 4.76 -13.44 -5.86
N MET A 117 3.45 -13.63 -5.79
CA MET A 117 2.55 -13.36 -6.92
C MET A 117 2.60 -11.88 -7.32
N LEU A 118 2.47 -10.97 -6.36
CA LEU A 118 2.53 -9.52 -6.62
C LEU A 118 3.88 -9.09 -7.19
N ALA A 119 4.98 -9.61 -6.63
CA ALA A 119 6.32 -9.35 -7.13
C ALA A 119 6.52 -9.86 -8.55
N ALA A 120 6.03 -11.08 -8.86
CA ALA A 120 6.10 -11.65 -10.20
C ALA A 120 5.29 -10.84 -11.22
N VAL A 121 4.05 -10.45 -10.88
CA VAL A 121 3.22 -9.61 -11.75
C VAL A 121 3.86 -8.23 -11.95
N GLY A 122 4.36 -7.61 -10.87
CA GLY A 122 5.06 -6.32 -10.96
C GLY A 122 6.29 -6.40 -11.87
N LEU A 123 7.07 -7.47 -11.76
CA LEU A 123 8.22 -7.72 -12.64
C LEU A 123 7.79 -7.92 -14.10
N LEU A 124 6.73 -8.68 -14.38
CA LEU A 124 6.21 -8.87 -15.74
C LEU A 124 5.75 -7.54 -16.36
N VAL A 125 5.05 -6.70 -15.60
CA VAL A 125 4.64 -5.36 -16.06
C VAL A 125 5.86 -4.48 -16.32
N SER A 126 6.91 -4.56 -15.50
CA SER A 126 8.16 -3.86 -15.73
C SER A 126 8.92 -4.37 -16.96
N ILE A 127 8.95 -5.69 -17.21
CA ILE A 127 9.57 -6.28 -18.42
C ILE A 127 8.87 -5.79 -19.68
N ASN A 128 7.54 -5.69 -19.67
CA ASN A 128 6.75 -5.17 -20.79
C ASN A 128 7.18 -3.76 -21.24
N ARG A 129 7.86 -2.99 -20.36
CA ARG A 129 8.35 -1.66 -20.67
C ARG A 129 9.68 -1.64 -21.40
N LEU A 130 10.47 -2.70 -21.33
CA LEU A 130 11.81 -2.75 -21.94
C LEU A 130 11.74 -2.57 -23.46
N ASP A 131 12.63 -1.76 -24.03
CA ASP A 131 12.65 -1.45 -25.47
C ASP A 131 12.89 -2.69 -26.35
N ILE A 132 13.51 -3.72 -25.79
CA ILE A 132 13.79 -5.01 -26.45
C ILE A 132 12.56 -5.93 -26.59
N VAL A 133 11.42 -5.61 -25.97
CA VAL A 133 10.22 -6.46 -25.98
C VAL A 133 9.25 -6.02 -27.08
N GLU A 134 8.88 -6.94 -27.97
CA GLU A 134 7.86 -6.73 -29.01
C GLU A 134 6.45 -7.13 -28.51
N ASN A 135 5.39 -6.65 -29.18
CA ASN A 135 3.98 -6.95 -28.86
C ASN A 135 3.54 -6.57 -27.44
N LYS A 136 3.83 -5.33 -27.03
CA LYS A 136 3.55 -4.82 -25.68
C LYS A 136 2.04 -4.60 -25.44
N PRO A 137 1.40 -5.24 -24.44
CA PRO A 137 0.09 -4.82 -23.96
C PRO A 137 0.10 -3.35 -23.49
N ASN A 138 -1.00 -2.64 -23.77
CA ASN A 138 -1.18 -1.24 -23.40
C ASN A 138 -1.51 -1.10 -21.91
N ILE A 139 -0.47 -1.22 -21.07
CA ILE A 139 -0.55 -1.11 -19.61
C ILE A 139 0.19 0.16 -19.18
N PRO A 140 -0.40 1.08 -18.42
CA PRO A 140 0.32 2.29 -18.00
C PRO A 140 1.63 1.99 -17.24
N ASP A 141 2.67 2.77 -17.55
CA ASP A 141 4.07 2.51 -17.15
C ASP A 141 4.28 2.48 -15.64
N PHE A 142 3.45 3.21 -14.91
CA PHE A 142 3.53 3.33 -13.45
C PHE A 142 3.04 2.09 -12.71
N TYR A 143 2.27 1.18 -13.34
CA TYR A 143 1.70 0.02 -12.63
C TYR A 143 2.76 -0.93 -12.06
N GLY A 144 3.87 -1.14 -12.78
CA GLY A 144 4.97 -2.01 -12.31
C GLY A 144 5.51 -1.59 -10.94
N PRO A 145 5.98 -0.34 -10.78
CA PRO A 145 6.39 0.21 -9.49
C PRO A 145 5.36 0.04 -8.36
N PHE A 146 4.08 0.32 -8.62
CA PHE A 146 3.03 0.19 -7.59
C PHE A 146 2.78 -1.28 -7.19
N MET A 147 2.81 -2.22 -8.15
CA MET A 147 2.69 -3.66 -7.85
C MET A 147 3.86 -4.17 -7.00
N ILE A 148 5.08 -3.74 -7.30
CA ILE A 148 6.27 -4.07 -6.51
C ILE A 148 6.18 -3.44 -5.10
N ALA A 149 5.72 -2.20 -5.01
CA ALA A 149 5.48 -1.52 -3.73
C ALA A 149 4.45 -2.26 -2.86
N THR A 150 3.35 -2.74 -3.47
CA THR A 150 2.37 -3.57 -2.77
C THR A 150 3.00 -4.87 -2.27
N ALA A 151 3.82 -5.53 -3.08
CA ALA A 151 4.53 -6.74 -2.66
C ALA A 151 5.42 -6.46 -1.44
N LEU A 152 6.21 -5.39 -1.47
CA LEU A 152 7.06 -4.99 -0.34
C LEU A 152 6.25 -4.71 0.93
N ALA A 153 5.11 -4.03 0.81
CA ALA A 153 4.23 -3.77 1.93
C ALA A 153 3.66 -5.08 2.52
N VAL A 154 3.20 -6.02 1.69
CA VAL A 154 2.72 -7.34 2.15
C VAL A 154 3.82 -8.11 2.88
N ARG A 155 5.05 -8.09 2.36
CA ARG A 155 6.20 -8.73 3.02
C ARG A 155 6.49 -8.08 4.37
N ALA A 156 6.45 -6.76 4.46
CA ALA A 156 6.65 -6.05 5.72
C ALA A 156 5.54 -6.38 6.75
N VAL A 157 4.28 -6.49 6.31
CA VAL A 157 3.16 -6.91 7.18
C VAL A 157 3.40 -8.32 7.69
N LYS A 158 3.79 -9.26 6.82
CA LYS A 158 4.15 -10.62 7.22
C LYS A 158 5.24 -10.60 8.30
N THR A 159 6.33 -9.88 8.07
CA THR A 159 7.42 -9.77 9.04
C THR A 159 6.95 -9.20 10.38
N ARG A 160 6.09 -8.17 10.37
CA ARG A 160 5.48 -7.62 11.59
C ARG A 160 4.59 -8.65 12.30
N ALA A 161 3.81 -9.43 11.55
CA ALA A 161 2.94 -10.47 12.09
C ALA A 161 3.72 -11.63 12.73
N GLU A 162 4.85 -12.03 12.13
CA GLU A 162 5.75 -13.04 12.68
C GLU A 162 6.46 -12.55 13.94
N ILE A 163 7.00 -11.33 13.93
CA ILE A 163 7.64 -10.72 15.11
C ILE A 163 6.64 -10.52 16.25
N GLY A 164 5.42 -10.10 15.91
CA GLY A 164 4.35 -9.87 16.89
C GLY A 164 3.62 -11.13 17.33
N GLU A 165 3.97 -12.30 16.78
CA GLU A 165 3.32 -13.59 17.03
C GLU A 165 1.79 -13.57 16.86
N TRP A 166 1.29 -12.79 15.89
CA TRP A 166 -0.15 -12.59 15.68
C TRP A 166 -0.88 -13.87 15.29
N ASN A 167 -0.15 -14.87 14.83
CA ASN A 167 -0.66 -16.15 14.38
C ASN A 167 -0.75 -17.20 15.49
N LYS A 168 -0.28 -16.92 16.71
CA LYS A 168 -0.41 -17.86 17.85
C LYS A 168 -1.75 -17.69 18.54
N ASP A 169 -2.42 -18.80 18.83
CA ASP A 169 -3.64 -18.77 19.64
C ASP A 169 -3.27 -18.57 21.12
N ARG A 170 -3.53 -17.38 21.66
CA ARG A 170 -3.29 -17.06 23.09
C ARG A 170 -4.17 -17.89 24.04
N ARG A 171 -5.08 -18.73 23.54
CA ARG A 171 -5.94 -19.62 24.35
C ARG A 171 -5.30 -20.94 24.79
N GLY A 172 -4.06 -21.24 24.39
CA GLY A 172 -3.39 -22.49 24.77
C GLY A 172 -2.64 -22.50 26.12
N ASN A 173 -2.71 -21.43 26.92
CA ASN A 173 -1.92 -21.30 28.16
C ASN A 173 -2.80 -21.21 29.43
N GLY A 174 -3.90 -21.93 29.43
CA GLY A 174 -4.79 -22.08 30.57
C GLY A 174 -5.52 -23.39 30.48
N ASP A 175 -4.80 -24.48 30.74
CA ASP A 175 -5.25 -25.71 31.41
C ASP A 175 -4.02 -26.49 31.90
#